data_AF-Q8CXP0-F1
#
_entry.id   AF-Q8CXP0-F1
#
_cell.length_a   1.000
_cell.length_b   1.000
_cell.length_c   1.000
_cell.angle_alpha   90.00
_cell.angle_beta   90.00
_cell.angle_gamma   90.00
#
_symmetry.space_group_name_H-M   'P 1'
#
loop_
_entity.id
_entity.type
_entity.pdbx_description
1 polymer ?
#
loop_
_entity_poly.entity_id
_entity_poly.type
_entity_poly.pdbx_seq_one_letter_code
_entity_poly.pdbx_strand_id
1 'polypeptide(L)'
;MDSVINNRKPKYKLIDLFAGAGGLSNGFIQTGKFEVLGAVEINKSAAKTYVENHNKNEDLIIKSGNSGMSDVSKIDFANFILEKKTSGDEIVVIGGPPCQGFSNANRQKNYLISGNNQLVKQYVRAIDEIKPTAFLLENVRSMKSDVHKFFVTEHIEDTIYSYSSLKHLKQITKNSKEGLNRLIKDDTITLVETKYSFLKDIFEGIYHQEELDPIIENKIYISRLRSIERKTNKLQSIKLLTTKEKNETTQLIEYLENKVEKDPLIKQLKIDVIISSAITILKLVVKQEVDKENIINTIGPLMDLNTFLLHYKELIEEKIIFLKPLDIKQMKEKVSVIAKVKSYNIVEYLKTVFTFYDYKIDDNVLDASFFGVPQRRKRFMVLGVRKDKVKVNKVKLPTQLNCIMTPYTVFDAISDLEKISPQKELKNYIPSSYIKGKKLSPLQSYFRKYNNRIYNHISTNSRDLSLKRFEAIKKDGGKNFHSLSDDLKTTYTNSERTQNTIYLRLNYHEPSPTVVNVRKSMWNHPKNAVALSIREAARLQSFRDGYIFYGTKDQQYQQVGNAVPPLLARGVSEQLLNIIGEKALITIEEEFSEKQ
;
A
#
# COMPACT_ATOMS: atom_id res chain seq x y z
N MET A 1 -16.04 30.62 6.94
CA MET A 1 -16.33 29.42 7.77
C MET A 1 -16.00 29.67 9.23
N ASP A 2 -15.01 30.54 9.52
CA ASP A 2 -14.71 31.02 10.88
C ASP A 2 -15.87 31.78 11.59
N SER A 3 -16.97 32.13 10.92
CA SER A 3 -18.10 32.79 11.61
C SER A 3 -19.31 31.89 11.86
N VAL A 4 -19.51 30.83 11.05
CA VAL A 4 -20.69 29.94 11.16
C VAL A 4 -20.32 28.58 11.76
N ILE A 5 -19.08 28.09 11.57
CA ILE A 5 -18.57 26.87 12.22
C ILE A 5 -18.04 27.16 13.63
N ASN A 6 -17.50 28.35 13.88
CA ASN A 6 -16.86 28.67 15.18
C ASN A 6 -17.81 28.71 16.39
N ASN A 7 -19.14 28.71 16.18
CA ASN A 7 -20.11 28.75 17.29
C ASN A 7 -20.64 27.37 17.74
N ARG A 8 -20.26 26.26 17.08
CA ARG A 8 -20.63 24.90 17.55
C ARG A 8 -19.40 24.01 17.63
N LYS A 9 -19.09 23.55 18.85
CA LYS A 9 -17.98 22.62 19.08
C LYS A 9 -18.20 21.31 18.29
N PRO A 10 -17.16 20.75 17.65
CA PRO A 10 -17.21 19.42 17.06
C PRO A 10 -17.70 18.39 18.07
N LYS A 11 -18.52 17.43 17.63
CA LYS A 11 -19.14 16.44 18.53
C LYS A 11 -18.27 15.20 18.71
N TYR A 12 -17.51 14.81 17.69
CA TYR A 12 -16.72 13.59 17.69
C TYR A 12 -15.25 13.86 17.42
N LYS A 13 -14.41 13.07 18.07
CA LYS A 13 -12.95 13.09 17.99
C LYS A 13 -12.49 11.99 17.03
N LEU A 14 -11.62 12.33 16.09
CA LEU A 14 -11.06 11.39 15.11
C LEU A 14 -9.68 10.92 15.53
N ILE A 15 -9.47 9.61 15.42
CA ILE A 15 -8.14 9.02 15.38
C ILE A 15 -7.91 8.44 13.98
N ASP A 16 -6.93 8.99 13.25
CA ASP A 16 -6.60 8.57 11.88
C ASP A 16 -5.35 7.67 11.89
N LEU A 17 -5.55 6.37 11.69
CA LEU A 17 -4.49 5.38 11.62
C LEU A 17 -3.99 5.26 10.19
N PHE A 18 -2.66 5.24 10.00
CA PHE A 18 -2.06 5.21 8.66
C PHE A 18 -2.46 6.45 7.84
N ALA A 19 -2.45 7.61 8.50
CA ALA A 19 -3.16 8.81 8.05
C ALA A 19 -2.71 9.34 6.68
N GLY A 20 -1.46 9.06 6.29
CA GLY A 20 -0.86 9.56 5.08
C GLY A 20 -0.90 11.09 5.04
N ALA A 21 -1.35 11.62 3.91
CA ALA A 21 -1.52 13.06 3.76
C ALA A 21 -2.82 13.58 4.38
N GLY A 22 -3.66 12.74 5.00
CA GLY A 22 -4.90 13.15 5.69
C GLY A 22 -6.14 13.26 4.80
N GLY A 23 -6.20 12.55 3.68
CA GLY A 23 -7.36 12.58 2.77
C GLY A 23 -8.67 12.09 3.42
N LEU A 24 -8.59 11.02 4.24
CA LEU A 24 -9.72 10.52 5.03
C LEU A 24 -10.19 11.55 6.05
N SER A 25 -9.30 11.98 6.94
CA SER A 25 -9.61 13.01 7.95
C SER A 25 -10.15 14.29 7.34
N ASN A 26 -9.58 14.76 6.23
CA ASN A 26 -10.08 15.95 5.56
C ASN A 26 -11.54 15.83 5.13
N GLY A 27 -11.96 14.67 4.63
CA GLY A 27 -13.37 14.45 4.28
C GLY A 27 -14.30 14.44 5.49
N PHE A 28 -13.87 13.84 6.60
CA PHE A 28 -14.68 13.81 7.83
C PHE A 28 -14.84 15.21 8.43
N ILE A 29 -13.75 15.97 8.56
CA ILE A 29 -13.76 17.32 9.16
C ILE A 29 -14.64 18.29 8.36
N GLN A 30 -14.73 18.12 7.03
CA GLN A 30 -15.59 18.95 6.19
C GLN A 30 -17.08 18.90 6.55
N THR A 31 -17.54 17.88 7.28
CA THR A 31 -18.93 17.82 7.79
C THR A 31 -19.19 18.82 8.94
N GLY A 32 -18.12 19.35 9.55
CA GLY A 32 -18.18 20.22 10.72
C GLY A 32 -18.55 19.52 12.03
N LYS A 33 -18.65 18.18 12.04
CA LYS A 33 -19.00 17.37 13.23
C LYS A 33 -17.82 16.63 13.86
N PHE A 34 -16.68 16.63 13.18
CA PHE A 34 -15.49 15.91 13.61
C PHE A 34 -14.29 16.85 13.77
N GLU A 35 -13.47 16.59 14.77
CA GLU A 35 -12.14 17.17 14.95
C GLU A 35 -11.09 16.08 15.11
N VAL A 36 -9.84 16.33 14.72
CA VAL A 36 -8.77 15.34 14.88
C VAL A 36 -8.24 15.40 16.30
N LEU A 37 -8.32 14.27 17.00
CA LEU A 37 -7.68 14.05 18.28
C LEU A 37 -6.24 13.56 18.12
N GLY A 38 -5.99 12.71 17.12
CA GLY A 38 -4.66 12.28 16.79
C GLY A 38 -4.57 11.48 15.50
N ALA A 39 -3.36 11.32 14.98
CA ALA A 39 -3.04 10.59 13.77
C ALA A 39 -1.75 9.78 13.94
N VAL A 40 -1.70 8.60 13.35
CA VAL A 40 -0.50 7.74 13.32
C VAL A 40 0.04 7.69 11.89
N GLU A 41 1.23 8.26 11.68
CA GLU A 41 1.88 8.31 10.36
C GLU A 41 3.41 8.26 10.49
N ILE A 42 4.00 7.17 9.99
CA ILE A 42 5.44 6.92 10.08
C ILE A 42 6.26 7.72 9.06
N ASN A 43 5.68 8.09 7.92
CA ASN A 43 6.34 8.89 6.90
C ASN A 43 6.38 10.37 7.31
N LYS A 44 7.58 10.85 7.64
CA LYS A 44 7.82 12.23 8.09
C LYS A 44 7.26 13.31 7.16
N SER A 45 7.32 13.12 5.84
CA SER A 45 6.79 14.12 4.88
C SER A 45 5.27 14.13 4.86
N ALA A 46 4.64 12.96 4.94
CA ALA A 46 3.18 12.83 5.03
C ALA A 46 2.67 13.37 6.38
N ALA A 47 3.33 13.05 7.50
CA ALA A 47 3.03 13.61 8.81
C ALA A 47 3.13 15.14 8.82
N LYS A 48 4.15 15.72 8.18
CA LYS A 48 4.27 17.18 8.05
C LYS A 48 3.12 17.80 7.23
N THR A 49 2.76 17.16 6.11
CA THR A 49 1.56 17.54 5.35
C THR A 49 0.31 17.46 6.22
N TYR A 50 0.16 16.39 6.99
CA TYR A 50 -0.99 16.21 7.87
C TYR A 50 -1.09 17.37 8.89
N VAL A 51 0.00 17.67 9.59
CA VAL A 51 0.05 18.76 10.59
C VAL A 51 -0.30 20.12 9.98
N GLU A 52 0.28 20.50 8.83
CA GLU A 52 0.01 21.81 8.21
C GLU A 52 -1.49 22.01 7.95
N ASN A 53 -2.19 20.95 7.54
CA ASN A 53 -3.60 21.01 7.16
C ASN A 53 -4.57 20.76 8.32
N HIS A 54 -4.07 20.50 9.53
CA HIS A 54 -4.86 20.26 10.73
C HIS A 54 -4.39 21.20 11.86
N ASN A 55 -4.64 22.49 11.67
CA ASN A 55 -4.35 23.57 12.65
C ASN A 55 -2.86 23.74 13.02
N LYS A 56 -1.92 23.20 12.23
CA LYS A 56 -0.47 23.29 12.49
C LYS A 56 -0.07 22.76 13.87
N ASN A 57 -0.85 21.83 14.41
CA ASN A 57 -0.60 21.25 15.72
C ASN A 57 0.22 19.96 15.59
N GLU A 58 1.50 20.01 16.00
CA GLU A 58 2.39 18.85 15.95
C GLU A 58 1.99 17.74 16.93
N ASP A 59 1.28 18.08 18.01
CA ASP A 59 0.83 17.12 19.04
C ASP A 59 -0.29 16.20 18.53
N LEU A 60 -0.82 16.45 17.32
CA LEU A 60 -1.74 15.55 16.66
C LEU A 60 -1.05 14.26 16.21
N ILE A 61 0.26 14.27 15.95
CA ILE A 61 0.95 13.05 15.54
C ILE A 61 1.26 12.22 16.78
N ILE A 62 0.51 11.12 16.96
CA ILE A 62 0.65 10.21 18.09
C ILE A 62 1.98 9.48 17.95
N LYS A 63 2.80 9.53 19.00
CA LYS A 63 4.12 8.90 19.06
C LYS A 63 4.18 8.01 20.30
N SER A 64 4.90 6.90 20.19
CA SER A 64 5.19 6.05 21.35
C SER A 64 6.12 6.78 22.31
N GLY A 65 5.82 6.78 23.61
CA GLY A 65 6.64 7.46 24.63
C GLY A 65 8.08 6.96 24.69
N ASN A 66 8.31 5.67 24.39
CA ASN A 66 9.64 5.06 24.47
C ASN A 66 10.52 5.32 23.24
N SER A 67 9.92 5.33 22.03
CA SER A 67 10.68 5.43 20.78
C SER A 67 10.56 6.78 20.08
N GLY A 68 9.60 7.62 20.46
CA GLY A 68 9.24 8.85 19.75
C GLY A 68 8.71 8.61 18.33
N MET A 69 8.47 7.35 17.94
CA MET A 69 8.01 6.98 16.61
C MET A 69 6.49 6.92 16.53
N SER A 70 5.94 7.39 15.41
CA SER A 70 4.52 7.25 15.07
C SER A 70 4.28 5.93 14.31
N ASP A 71 4.55 4.83 14.99
CA ASP A 71 4.34 3.47 14.50
C ASP A 71 3.16 2.84 15.24
N VAL A 72 2.11 2.49 14.50
CA VAL A 72 0.88 1.90 15.03
C VAL A 72 1.12 0.66 15.90
N SER A 73 2.20 -0.09 15.65
CA SER A 73 2.54 -1.29 16.42
C SER A 73 3.13 -1.00 17.80
N LYS A 74 3.49 0.26 18.07
CA LYS A 74 4.15 0.72 19.29
C LYS A 74 3.31 1.71 20.09
N ILE A 75 2.11 2.05 19.61
CA ILE A 75 1.18 2.93 20.33
C ILE A 75 0.31 2.11 21.27
N ASP A 76 0.29 2.52 22.53
CA ASP A 76 -0.71 2.09 23.52
C ASP A 76 -1.89 3.06 23.44
N PHE A 77 -2.97 2.61 22.82
CA PHE A 77 -4.11 3.50 22.62
C PHE A 77 -4.93 3.67 23.88
N ALA A 78 -5.00 2.67 24.76
CA ALA A 78 -5.70 2.77 26.03
C ALA A 78 -5.12 3.90 26.89
N ASN A 79 -3.79 3.94 27.03
CA ASN A 79 -3.11 5.02 27.75
C ASN A 79 -3.27 6.38 27.06
N PHE A 80 -3.16 6.45 25.73
CA PHE A 80 -3.39 7.69 24.98
C PHE A 80 -4.80 8.27 25.22
N ILE A 81 -5.83 7.44 25.25
CA ILE A 81 -7.21 7.86 25.54
C ILE A 81 -7.35 8.41 26.96
N LEU A 82 -6.71 7.76 27.95
CA LEU A 82 -6.70 8.21 29.33
C LEU A 82 -6.00 9.57 29.48
N GLU A 83 -4.82 9.75 28.87
CA GLU A 83 -4.07 11.01 28.88
C GLU A 83 -4.86 12.17 28.26
N LYS A 84 -5.58 11.91 27.17
CA LYS A 84 -6.44 12.91 26.50
C LYS A 84 -7.77 13.14 27.21
N LYS A 85 -8.02 12.48 28.35
CA LYS A 85 -9.24 12.61 29.17
C LYS A 85 -10.51 12.49 28.33
N THR A 86 -10.56 11.46 27.48
CA THR A 86 -11.65 11.21 26.55
C THR A 86 -12.12 9.76 26.67
N SER A 87 -13.20 9.41 25.99
CA SER A 87 -13.74 8.05 25.95
C SER A 87 -13.99 7.60 24.51
N GLY A 88 -13.97 6.27 24.29
CA GLY A 88 -14.39 5.66 23.02
C GLY A 88 -15.76 6.12 22.54
N ASP A 89 -16.65 6.51 23.47
CA ASP A 89 -17.99 7.04 23.17
C ASP A 89 -17.99 8.34 22.34
N GLU A 90 -16.90 9.11 22.39
CA GLU A 90 -16.74 10.33 21.61
C GLU A 90 -15.84 10.13 20.38
N ILE A 91 -15.30 8.92 20.18
CA ILE A 91 -14.24 8.68 19.21
C ILE A 91 -14.77 7.93 17.98
N VAL A 92 -14.27 8.35 16.82
CA VAL A 92 -14.34 7.59 15.58
C VAL A 92 -12.93 7.30 15.09
N VAL A 93 -12.65 6.03 14.79
CA VAL A 93 -11.33 5.60 14.27
C VAL A 93 -11.43 5.40 12.76
N ILE A 94 -10.56 6.04 11.99
CA ILE A 94 -10.48 5.86 10.54
C ILE A 94 -9.08 5.40 10.16
N GLY A 95 -8.92 4.72 9.03
CA GLY A 95 -7.58 4.40 8.55
C GLY A 95 -7.52 3.41 7.41
N GLY A 96 -6.40 3.43 6.70
CA GLY A 96 -6.14 2.56 5.55
C GLY A 96 -4.87 1.73 5.73
N PRO A 97 -4.91 0.59 6.45
CA PRO A 97 -3.73 -0.25 6.66
C PRO A 97 -3.15 -0.71 5.30
N PRO A 98 -1.85 -0.51 5.04
CA PRO A 98 -1.28 -0.74 3.72
C PRO A 98 -1.25 -2.22 3.37
N CYS A 99 -1.97 -2.61 2.30
CA CYS A 99 -1.99 -3.98 1.79
C CYS A 99 -0.83 -4.24 0.80
N GLN A 100 0.43 -3.96 1.20
CA GLN A 100 1.61 -4.07 0.32
C GLN A 100 2.12 -5.53 0.13
N GLY A 101 1.24 -6.49 -0.15
CA GLY A 101 1.63 -7.89 -0.33
C GLY A 101 1.48 -8.46 -1.73
N PHE A 102 0.58 -7.92 -2.54
CA PHE A 102 -0.05 -8.77 -3.56
C PHE A 102 -0.33 -8.06 -4.90
N SER A 103 0.46 -7.04 -5.27
CA SER A 103 0.40 -6.59 -6.66
C SER A 103 1.08 -7.64 -7.55
N ASN A 104 0.34 -8.15 -8.55
CA ASN A 104 0.83 -9.07 -9.60
C ASN A 104 2.14 -8.62 -10.28
N ALA A 105 2.56 -7.37 -10.07
CA ALA A 105 3.78 -6.78 -10.59
C ALA A 105 5.06 -7.12 -9.80
N ASN A 106 4.97 -7.71 -8.59
CA ASN A 106 6.12 -7.93 -7.70
C ASN A 106 6.47 -9.42 -7.45
N ARG A 107 6.53 -10.23 -8.52
CA ARG A 107 7.10 -11.59 -8.52
C ARG A 107 8.59 -11.69 -8.06
N GLN A 108 9.20 -10.58 -7.62
CA GLN A 108 10.64 -10.46 -7.30
C GLN A 108 10.93 -10.10 -5.84
N LYS A 109 10.03 -10.36 -4.89
CA LYS A 109 10.36 -10.23 -3.46
C LYS A 109 10.67 -11.59 -2.84
N ASN A 110 11.72 -11.63 -2.01
CA ASN A 110 12.23 -12.81 -1.28
C ASN A 110 11.34 -13.20 -0.08
N TYR A 111 10.08 -12.79 -0.08
CA TYR A 111 9.18 -12.96 1.05
C TYR A 111 7.99 -13.78 0.56
N LEU A 112 7.83 -14.95 1.17
CA LEU A 112 6.79 -15.94 0.96
C LEU A 112 5.43 -15.46 1.47
N ILE A 113 5.44 -14.78 2.61
CA ILE A 113 4.27 -14.29 3.31
C ILE A 113 4.40 -12.78 3.38
N SER A 114 3.52 -12.03 2.71
CA SER A 114 3.60 -10.60 2.86
C SER A 114 3.22 -10.19 4.30
N GLY A 115 4.21 -9.83 5.12
CA GLY A 115 4.00 -9.27 6.46
C GLY A 115 3.10 -8.02 6.49
N ASN A 116 2.81 -7.41 5.33
CA ASN A 116 1.96 -6.23 5.22
C ASN A 116 0.49 -6.43 5.61
N ASN A 117 -0.02 -7.66 5.68
CA ASN A 117 -1.36 -7.88 6.24
C ASN A 117 -1.38 -7.77 7.77
N GLN A 118 -0.24 -7.88 8.48
CA GLN A 118 -0.19 -7.77 9.94
C GLN A 118 -0.70 -6.41 10.44
N LEU A 119 -0.54 -5.34 9.64
CA LEU A 119 -1.02 -4.00 9.98
C LEU A 119 -2.55 -3.91 10.04
N VAL A 120 -3.28 -4.81 9.37
CA VAL A 120 -4.73 -4.96 9.55
C VAL A 120 -5.05 -5.46 10.97
N LYS A 121 -4.22 -6.36 11.53
CA LYS A 121 -4.39 -6.81 12.93
C LYS A 121 -4.07 -5.68 13.91
N GLN A 122 -3.11 -4.81 13.59
CA GLN A 122 -2.85 -3.59 14.38
C GLN A 122 -4.04 -2.62 14.37
N TYR A 123 -4.75 -2.51 13.23
CA TYR A 123 -6.02 -1.77 13.19
C TYR A 123 -7.05 -2.41 14.13
N VAL A 124 -7.22 -3.74 14.09
CA VAL A 124 -8.14 -4.46 15.00
C VAL A 124 -7.77 -4.24 16.47
N ARG A 125 -6.49 -4.33 16.83
CA ARG A 125 -5.99 -4.02 18.18
C ARG A 125 -6.37 -2.61 18.62
N ALA A 126 -6.18 -1.61 17.75
CA ALA A 126 -6.55 -0.23 18.06
C ALA A 126 -8.06 -0.09 18.33
N ILE A 127 -8.92 -0.79 17.59
CA ILE A 127 -10.37 -0.79 17.84
C ILE A 127 -10.70 -1.45 19.18
N ASP A 128 -10.04 -2.57 19.53
CA ASP A 128 -10.26 -3.27 20.80
C ASP A 128 -9.84 -2.42 22.02
N GLU A 129 -8.71 -1.71 21.91
CA GLU A 129 -8.20 -0.81 22.96
C GLU A 129 -9.04 0.46 23.10
N ILE A 130 -9.42 1.10 21.99
CA ILE A 130 -10.14 2.39 22.01
C ILE A 130 -11.64 2.21 22.26
N LYS A 131 -12.23 1.11 21.79
CA LYS A 131 -13.68 0.84 21.79
C LYS A 131 -14.53 2.01 21.24
N PRO A 132 -14.19 2.53 20.04
CA PRO A 132 -14.78 3.76 19.51
C PRO A 132 -16.28 3.63 19.19
N THR A 133 -17.00 4.75 19.14
CA THR A 133 -18.40 4.81 18.67
C THR A 133 -18.56 4.23 17.28
N ALA A 134 -17.60 4.49 16.38
CA ALA A 134 -17.57 3.93 15.05
C ALA A 134 -16.13 3.79 14.52
N PHE A 135 -15.97 2.98 13.48
CA PHE A 135 -14.74 2.90 12.73
C PHE A 135 -14.95 2.81 11.22
N LEU A 136 -13.97 3.27 10.46
CA LEU A 136 -13.90 3.09 9.00
C LEU A 136 -12.52 2.55 8.61
N LEU A 137 -12.48 1.32 8.11
CA LEU A 137 -11.30 0.72 7.50
C LEU A 137 -11.39 0.86 5.98
N GLU A 138 -10.38 1.47 5.37
CA GLU A 138 -10.24 1.60 3.91
C GLU A 138 -9.17 0.64 3.36
N ASN A 139 -9.39 0.12 2.15
CA ASN A 139 -8.37 -0.60 1.40
C ASN A 139 -8.62 -0.65 -0.12
N VAL A 140 -7.69 -1.25 -0.86
CA VAL A 140 -7.84 -1.53 -2.29
C VAL A 140 -8.94 -2.57 -2.56
N ARG A 141 -9.60 -2.45 -3.72
CA ARG A 141 -10.67 -3.37 -4.16
C ARG A 141 -10.27 -4.85 -4.09
N SER A 142 -9.01 -5.17 -4.36
CA SER A 142 -8.55 -6.56 -4.42
C SER A 142 -8.71 -7.28 -3.08
N MET A 143 -8.77 -6.57 -1.94
CA MET A 143 -8.91 -7.13 -0.60
C MET A 143 -10.09 -8.11 -0.45
N LYS A 144 -11.15 -7.99 -1.27
CA LYS A 144 -12.26 -8.95 -1.29
C LYS A 144 -11.94 -10.31 -1.92
N SER A 145 -10.80 -10.46 -2.60
CA SER A 145 -10.45 -11.71 -3.27
C SER A 145 -9.95 -12.76 -2.27
N ASP A 146 -10.19 -14.03 -2.58
CA ASP A 146 -9.75 -15.19 -1.77
C ASP A 146 -8.23 -15.33 -1.66
N VAL A 147 -7.48 -14.57 -2.47
CA VAL A 147 -6.02 -14.46 -2.38
C VAL A 147 -5.59 -13.77 -1.08
N HIS A 148 -6.42 -12.87 -0.54
CA HIS A 148 -6.12 -12.15 0.69
C HIS A 148 -6.54 -12.95 1.92
N LYS A 149 -5.57 -13.65 2.48
CA LYS A 149 -5.74 -14.50 3.65
C LYS A 149 -4.68 -14.23 4.71
N PHE A 150 -5.03 -14.56 5.93
CA PHE A 150 -4.10 -14.74 7.03
C PHE A 150 -3.81 -16.21 7.22
N PHE A 151 -2.69 -16.49 7.89
CA PHE A 151 -2.37 -17.82 8.39
C PHE A 151 -2.60 -17.87 9.90
N VAL A 152 -2.97 -19.05 10.39
CA VAL A 152 -3.12 -19.31 11.83
C VAL A 152 -1.72 -19.33 12.44
N THR A 153 -1.55 -18.60 13.55
CA THR A 153 -0.26 -18.47 14.22
C THR A 153 -0.27 -19.12 15.60
N GLU A 154 0.92 -19.29 16.18
CA GLU A 154 1.08 -19.57 17.60
C GLU A 154 0.45 -18.45 18.43
N HIS A 155 0.03 -18.80 19.66
CA HIS A 155 -0.49 -17.83 20.60
C HIS A 155 0.67 -17.24 21.39
N ILE A 156 0.90 -15.93 21.22
CA ILE A 156 1.84 -15.16 22.01
C ILE A 156 1.06 -13.98 22.59
N GLU A 157 0.96 -13.95 23.92
CA GLU A 157 0.24 -12.91 24.67
C GLU A 157 0.81 -11.52 24.40
N ASP A 158 -0.06 -10.50 24.39
CA ASP A 158 0.30 -9.10 24.14
C ASP A 158 1.05 -8.81 22.83
N THR A 159 0.90 -9.68 21.83
CA THR A 159 1.44 -9.47 20.48
C THR A 159 0.36 -9.55 19.41
N ILE A 160 0.70 -9.17 18.17
CA ILE A 160 -0.20 -9.34 17.00
C ILE A 160 -0.57 -10.80 16.74
N TYR A 161 0.22 -11.75 17.23
CA TYR A 161 -0.04 -13.17 17.04
C TYR A 161 -1.21 -13.65 17.91
N SER A 162 -1.52 -12.95 19.01
CA SER A 162 -2.73 -13.21 19.80
C SER A 162 -3.99 -13.13 18.91
N TYR A 163 -4.10 -12.08 18.08
CA TYR A 163 -5.20 -11.84 17.14
C TYR A 163 -5.28 -12.81 15.94
N SER A 164 -4.24 -13.63 15.72
CA SER A 164 -4.25 -14.66 14.67
C SER A 164 -4.13 -16.09 15.17
N SER A 165 -4.09 -16.25 16.49
CA SER A 165 -3.95 -17.54 17.13
C SER A 165 -5.23 -18.36 17.07
N LEU A 166 -5.09 -19.68 17.06
CA LEU A 166 -6.24 -20.59 17.14
C LEU A 166 -7.11 -20.32 18.38
N LYS A 167 -6.49 -19.91 19.50
CA LYS A 167 -7.17 -19.51 20.74
C LYS A 167 -8.12 -18.34 20.51
N HIS A 168 -7.63 -17.26 19.89
CA HIS A 168 -8.45 -16.09 19.56
C HIS A 168 -9.53 -16.41 18.53
N LEU A 169 -9.19 -17.14 17.46
CA LEU A 169 -10.18 -17.51 16.43
C LEU A 169 -11.32 -18.35 17.01
N LYS A 170 -11.03 -19.26 17.96
CA LYS A 170 -12.06 -19.98 18.74
C LYS A 170 -12.90 -19.05 19.61
N GLN A 171 -12.27 -18.07 20.25
CA GLN A 171 -12.97 -17.11 21.11
C GLN A 171 -13.97 -16.27 20.32
N ILE A 172 -13.56 -15.66 19.22
CA ILE A 172 -14.42 -14.76 18.42
C ILE A 172 -15.54 -15.52 17.68
N THR A 173 -15.40 -16.83 17.49
CA THR A 173 -16.41 -17.68 16.85
C THR A 173 -17.31 -18.43 17.83
N LYS A 174 -17.09 -18.32 19.15
CA LYS A 174 -17.80 -19.11 20.18
C LYS A 174 -19.33 -19.01 20.10
N ASN A 175 -19.85 -17.85 19.70
CA ASN A 175 -21.29 -17.59 19.60
C ASN A 175 -21.85 -17.72 18.17
N SER A 176 -21.01 -18.11 17.20
CA SER A 176 -21.44 -18.31 15.81
C SER A 176 -22.02 -19.71 15.63
N LYS A 177 -23.22 -19.81 15.04
CA LYS A 177 -23.85 -21.10 14.70
C LYS A 177 -23.00 -21.96 13.75
N GLU A 178 -22.19 -21.31 12.91
CA GLU A 178 -21.33 -21.98 11.92
C GLU A 178 -19.94 -22.31 12.50
N GLY A 179 -19.62 -21.76 13.68
CA GLY A 179 -18.40 -22.05 14.43
C GLY A 179 -17.09 -21.72 13.71
N LEU A 180 -16.00 -22.33 14.17
CA LEU A 180 -14.64 -22.14 13.68
C LEU A 180 -14.43 -22.64 12.24
N ASN A 181 -15.16 -23.68 11.83
CA ASN A 181 -14.96 -24.39 10.57
C ASN A 181 -15.32 -23.55 9.34
N ARG A 182 -16.17 -22.54 9.49
CA ARG A 182 -16.46 -21.60 8.40
C ARG A 182 -15.30 -20.64 8.15
N LEU A 183 -14.61 -20.22 9.21
CA LEU A 183 -13.59 -19.18 9.14
C LEU A 183 -12.24 -19.74 8.68
N ILE A 184 -11.84 -20.89 9.22
CA ILE A 184 -10.53 -21.50 8.97
C ILE A 184 -10.65 -22.57 7.89
N LYS A 185 -9.69 -22.58 6.96
CA LYS A 185 -9.54 -23.58 5.90
C LYS A 185 -8.14 -24.18 5.93
N ASP A 186 -8.02 -25.43 5.51
CA ASP A 186 -6.72 -26.04 5.24
C ASP A 186 -6.13 -25.42 3.96
N ASP A 187 -4.82 -25.24 3.96
CA ASP A 187 -4.10 -24.51 2.92
C ASP A 187 -2.65 -25.00 2.80
N THR A 188 -1.93 -24.51 1.82
CA THR A 188 -0.54 -24.88 1.59
C THR A 188 0.31 -23.68 1.20
N ILE A 189 1.57 -23.70 1.62
CA ILE A 189 2.57 -22.74 1.18
C ILE A 189 3.75 -23.49 0.55
N THR A 190 4.01 -23.24 -0.73
CA THR A 190 5.16 -23.80 -1.44
C THR A 190 6.41 -23.02 -1.07
N LEU A 191 7.33 -23.65 -0.34
CA LEU A 191 8.58 -23.03 0.12
C LEU A 191 9.61 -22.97 -1.01
N VAL A 192 9.70 -23.98 -1.87
CA VAL A 192 10.54 -23.95 -3.07
C VAL A 192 10.02 -24.96 -4.10
N GLU A 193 10.21 -24.66 -5.38
CA GLU A 193 10.15 -25.63 -6.46
C GLU A 193 11.52 -25.67 -7.14
N THR A 194 12.11 -26.85 -7.23
CA THR A 194 13.44 -27.04 -7.80
C THR A 194 13.47 -28.20 -8.78
N LYS A 195 14.37 -28.12 -9.75
CA LYS A 195 14.69 -29.23 -10.68
C LYS A 195 15.85 -30.10 -10.20
N TYR A 196 16.49 -29.74 -9.08
CA TYR A 196 17.66 -30.43 -8.56
C TYR A 196 17.20 -31.51 -7.57
N SER A 197 16.90 -32.71 -8.09
CA SER A 197 16.32 -33.81 -7.31
C SER A 197 17.13 -34.22 -6.09
N PHE A 198 18.47 -34.11 -6.16
CA PHE A 198 19.37 -34.42 -5.06
C PHE A 198 19.20 -33.50 -3.83
N LEU A 199 18.55 -32.34 -3.97
CA LEU A 199 18.24 -31.47 -2.83
C LEU A 199 17.17 -32.04 -1.92
N LYS A 200 16.41 -33.05 -2.38
CA LYS A 200 15.34 -33.69 -1.61
C LYS A 200 15.83 -34.19 -0.25
N ASP A 201 16.92 -34.94 -0.23
CA ASP A 201 17.47 -35.53 1.00
C ASP A 201 17.94 -34.43 1.98
N ILE A 202 18.45 -33.31 1.45
CA ILE A 202 18.86 -32.15 2.24
C ILE A 202 17.62 -31.48 2.85
N PHE A 203 16.54 -31.29 2.09
CA PHE A 203 15.29 -30.72 2.61
C PHE A 203 14.66 -31.61 3.69
N GLU A 204 14.69 -32.93 3.52
CA GLU A 204 14.25 -33.91 4.53
C GLU A 204 15.12 -33.85 5.79
N GLY A 205 16.44 -33.68 5.64
CA GLY A 205 17.37 -33.55 6.77
C GLY A 205 17.22 -32.24 7.55
N ILE A 206 16.94 -31.13 6.88
CA ILE A 206 16.78 -29.80 7.51
C ILE A 206 15.54 -29.77 8.40
N TYR A 207 14.48 -30.51 8.07
CA TYR A 207 13.24 -30.55 8.85
C TYR A 207 13.46 -30.88 10.34
N HIS A 208 14.46 -31.70 10.66
CA HIS A 208 14.79 -32.08 12.04
C HIS A 208 15.58 -31.02 12.82
N GLN A 209 15.99 -29.93 12.17
CA GLN A 209 16.78 -28.87 12.77
C GLN A 209 15.89 -27.65 13.00
N GLU A 210 15.80 -27.18 14.25
CA GLU A 210 15.01 -25.99 14.59
C GLU A 210 15.69 -24.69 14.17
N GLU A 211 17.01 -24.70 13.95
CA GLU A 211 17.84 -23.50 13.76
C GLU A 211 18.89 -23.68 12.65
N LEU A 212 18.46 -23.81 11.39
CA LEU A 212 19.37 -23.60 10.25
C LEU A 212 19.09 -22.24 9.59
N ASP A 213 20.04 -21.32 9.75
CA ASP A 213 19.96 -20.01 9.09
C ASP A 213 20.14 -20.12 7.57
N PRO A 214 19.54 -19.20 6.79
CA PRO A 214 19.83 -19.07 5.37
C PRO A 214 21.33 -18.95 5.10
N ILE A 215 21.76 -19.55 3.99
CA ILE A 215 23.15 -19.53 3.54
C ILE A 215 23.57 -18.09 3.19
N ILE A 216 22.67 -17.33 2.57
CA ILE A 216 22.88 -15.95 2.12
C ILE A 216 21.66 -15.10 2.45
N GLU A 217 21.81 -14.17 3.40
CA GLU A 217 20.78 -13.18 3.74
C GLU A 217 21.02 -11.81 3.08
N ASN A 218 22.28 -11.50 2.76
CA ASN A 218 22.63 -10.20 2.22
C ASN A 218 22.00 -9.97 0.84
N LYS A 219 21.16 -8.92 0.74
CA LYS A 219 20.40 -8.59 -0.48
C LYS A 219 21.29 -8.27 -1.68
N ILE A 220 22.49 -7.71 -1.46
CA ILE A 220 23.46 -7.42 -2.54
C ILE A 220 23.94 -8.75 -3.14
N TYR A 221 24.31 -9.70 -2.29
CA TYR A 221 24.80 -11.02 -2.69
C TYR A 221 23.73 -11.84 -3.42
N ILE A 222 22.50 -11.88 -2.90
CA ILE A 222 21.36 -12.51 -3.59
C ILE A 222 21.11 -11.85 -4.95
N SER A 223 21.14 -10.52 -5.01
CA SER A 223 20.96 -9.77 -6.27
C SER A 223 22.08 -10.09 -7.28
N ARG A 224 23.31 -10.25 -6.81
CA ARG A 224 24.47 -10.62 -7.62
C ARG A 224 24.32 -12.03 -8.21
N LEU A 225 23.98 -13.04 -7.41
CA LEU A 225 23.72 -14.39 -7.91
C LEU A 225 22.57 -14.43 -8.92
N ARG A 226 21.45 -13.75 -8.63
CA ARG A 226 20.34 -13.60 -9.59
C ARG A 226 20.74 -12.87 -10.86
N SER A 227 21.67 -11.93 -10.79
CA SER A 227 22.20 -11.25 -11.97
C SER A 227 22.98 -12.24 -12.85
N ILE A 228 23.81 -13.08 -12.25
CA ILE A 228 24.57 -14.13 -12.94
C ILE A 228 23.59 -15.15 -13.56
N GLU A 229 22.65 -15.67 -12.79
CA GLU A 229 21.62 -16.59 -13.27
C GLU A 229 20.76 -15.99 -14.39
N ARG A 230 20.33 -14.72 -14.30
CA ARG A 230 19.56 -14.09 -15.38
C ARG A 230 20.36 -13.96 -16.69
N LYS A 231 21.69 -13.87 -16.63
CA LYS A 231 22.54 -13.85 -17.82
C LYS A 231 22.56 -15.22 -18.52
N THR A 232 22.40 -16.34 -17.80
CA THR A 232 22.40 -17.69 -18.41
C THR A 232 21.19 -17.91 -19.32
N ASN A 233 20.09 -17.22 -19.05
CA ASN A 233 18.89 -17.26 -19.90
C ASN A 233 19.09 -16.61 -21.28
N LYS A 234 20.15 -15.82 -21.47
CA LYS A 234 20.40 -15.05 -22.69
C LYS A 234 21.71 -15.42 -23.40
N LEU A 235 22.68 -15.92 -22.65
CA LEU A 235 24.03 -16.17 -23.12
C LEU A 235 24.38 -17.64 -22.91
N GLN A 236 25.12 -18.23 -23.86
CA GLN A 236 25.64 -19.60 -23.72
C GLN A 236 26.77 -19.67 -22.69
N SER A 237 27.43 -18.55 -22.44
CA SER A 237 28.56 -18.42 -21.54
C SER A 237 28.52 -17.07 -20.82
N ILE A 238 29.14 -17.01 -19.64
CA ILE A 238 29.12 -15.82 -18.79
C ILE A 238 30.54 -15.42 -18.41
N LYS A 239 30.80 -14.12 -18.53
CA LYS A 239 31.98 -13.43 -17.99
C LYS A 239 31.55 -12.15 -17.29
N LEU A 240 32.15 -11.83 -16.14
CA LEU A 240 31.92 -10.56 -15.48
C LEU A 240 32.74 -9.46 -16.14
N LEU A 241 32.07 -8.38 -16.55
CA LEU A 241 32.68 -7.35 -17.38
C LEU A 241 33.16 -6.15 -16.56
N THR A 242 32.37 -5.74 -15.56
CA THR A 242 32.70 -4.53 -14.79
C THR A 242 33.43 -4.86 -13.48
N THR A 243 34.29 -3.93 -13.04
CA THR A 243 35.00 -4.01 -11.75
C THR A 243 34.02 -4.20 -10.59
N LYS A 244 32.87 -3.52 -10.63
CA LYS A 244 31.83 -3.66 -9.61
C LYS A 244 31.28 -5.08 -9.53
N GLU A 245 31.01 -5.71 -10.69
CA GLU A 245 30.51 -7.09 -10.70
C GLU A 245 31.53 -8.07 -10.13
N LYS A 246 32.81 -7.89 -10.48
CA LYS A 246 33.91 -8.72 -9.98
C LYS A 246 34.07 -8.56 -8.47
N ASN A 247 34.16 -7.33 -7.98
CA ASN A 247 34.34 -7.05 -6.55
C ASN A 247 33.19 -7.62 -5.70
N GLU A 248 31.94 -7.38 -6.10
CA GLU A 248 30.78 -7.94 -5.38
C GLU A 248 30.77 -9.48 -5.38
N THR A 249 31.28 -10.10 -6.44
CA THR A 249 31.37 -11.57 -6.53
C THR A 249 32.50 -12.13 -5.69
N THR A 250 33.66 -11.45 -5.62
CA THR A 250 34.76 -11.81 -4.73
C THR A 250 34.34 -11.73 -3.26
N GLN A 251 33.65 -10.66 -2.86
CA GLN A 251 33.12 -10.51 -1.51
C GLN A 251 32.10 -11.60 -1.15
N LEU A 252 31.26 -12.00 -2.12
CA LEU A 252 30.35 -13.13 -1.95
C LEU A 252 31.11 -14.45 -1.74
N ILE A 253 32.20 -14.69 -2.49
CA ILE A 253 33.02 -15.89 -2.31
C ILE A 253 33.58 -15.96 -0.90
N GLU A 254 34.23 -14.88 -0.42
CA GLU A 254 34.77 -14.79 0.94
C GLU A 254 33.68 -15.01 2.00
N TYR A 255 32.49 -14.46 1.78
CA TYR A 255 31.34 -14.67 2.65
C TYR A 255 30.92 -16.15 2.72
N LEU A 256 30.86 -16.84 1.58
CA LEU A 256 30.48 -18.25 1.51
C LEU A 256 31.53 -19.16 2.14
N GLU A 257 32.83 -18.89 1.91
CA GLU A 257 33.93 -19.63 2.53
C GLU A 257 33.84 -19.55 4.06
N ASN A 258 33.64 -18.34 4.59
CA ASN A 258 33.48 -18.12 6.02
C ASN A 258 32.24 -18.82 6.60
N LYS A 259 31.13 -18.87 5.85
CA LYS A 259 29.90 -19.56 6.27
C LYS A 259 30.12 -21.07 6.42
N VAL A 260 30.84 -21.70 5.50
CA VAL A 260 31.17 -23.14 5.53
C VAL A 260 32.07 -23.50 6.72
N GLU A 261 32.98 -22.62 7.10
CA GLU A 261 33.89 -22.84 8.23
C GLU A 261 33.18 -22.77 9.59
N LYS A 262 32.22 -21.85 9.73
CA LYS A 262 31.62 -21.50 11.03
C LYS A 262 30.37 -22.29 11.41
N ASP A 263 29.70 -22.94 10.46
CA ASP A 263 28.40 -23.56 10.70
C ASP A 263 28.51 -25.11 10.63
N PRO A 264 28.53 -25.80 11.79
CA PRO A 264 28.65 -27.26 11.82
C PRO A 264 27.50 -27.99 11.10
N LEU A 265 26.30 -27.41 11.09
CA LEU A 265 25.12 -28.02 10.46
C LEU A 265 25.27 -28.08 8.94
N ILE A 266 25.98 -27.12 8.34
CA ILE A 266 26.28 -27.12 6.90
C ILE A 266 27.04 -28.38 6.49
N LYS A 267 28.03 -28.80 7.28
CA LYS A 267 28.80 -30.03 7.02
C LYS A 267 27.98 -31.28 7.30
N GLN A 268 27.22 -31.28 8.40
CA GLN A 268 26.37 -32.40 8.78
C GLN A 268 25.32 -32.73 7.69
N LEU A 269 24.75 -31.70 7.06
CA LEU A 269 23.72 -31.82 6.03
C LEU A 269 24.29 -31.88 4.60
N LYS A 270 25.61 -31.96 4.44
CA LYS A 270 26.32 -31.97 3.14
C LYS A 270 26.05 -30.73 2.27
N ILE A 271 25.68 -29.61 2.89
CA ILE A 271 25.44 -28.33 2.21
C ILE A 271 26.77 -27.69 1.79
N ASP A 272 27.86 -27.99 2.50
CA ASP A 272 29.23 -27.57 2.19
C ASP A 272 29.65 -27.97 0.77
N VAL A 273 29.21 -29.12 0.28
CA VAL A 273 29.48 -29.61 -1.08
C VAL A 273 28.86 -28.68 -2.13
N ILE A 274 27.62 -28.23 -1.90
CA ILE A 274 26.91 -27.30 -2.79
C ILE A 274 27.60 -25.93 -2.76
N ILE A 275 27.93 -25.43 -1.58
CA ILE A 275 28.58 -24.12 -1.42
C ILE A 275 29.97 -24.13 -2.07
N SER A 276 30.77 -25.17 -1.84
CA SER A 276 32.12 -25.31 -2.41
C SER A 276 32.10 -25.39 -3.95
N SER A 277 31.12 -26.11 -4.51
CA SER A 277 30.91 -26.19 -5.95
C SER A 277 30.55 -24.81 -6.54
N ALA A 278 29.66 -24.07 -5.88
CA ALA A 278 29.31 -22.71 -6.28
C ALA A 278 30.50 -21.74 -6.16
N ILE A 279 31.28 -21.78 -5.08
CA ILE A 279 32.50 -20.98 -4.90
C ILE A 279 33.47 -21.21 -6.06
N THR A 280 33.66 -22.47 -6.46
CA THR A 280 34.57 -22.83 -7.55
C THR A 280 34.15 -22.19 -8.86
N ILE A 281 32.87 -22.29 -9.22
CA ILE A 281 32.34 -21.64 -10.43
C ILE A 281 32.36 -20.12 -10.34
N LEU A 282 32.05 -19.53 -9.18
CA LEU A 282 32.13 -18.08 -8.98
C LEU A 282 33.57 -17.57 -9.17
N LYS A 283 34.58 -18.28 -8.65
CA LYS A 283 36.00 -17.96 -8.87
C LYS A 283 36.36 -18.00 -10.36
N LEU A 284 35.82 -18.96 -11.11
CA LEU A 284 36.03 -19.03 -12.57
C LEU A 284 35.34 -17.88 -13.29
N VAL A 285 34.08 -17.57 -12.98
CA VAL A 285 33.29 -16.50 -13.61
C VAL A 285 33.92 -15.10 -13.43
N VAL A 286 34.66 -14.89 -12.34
CA VAL A 286 35.44 -13.65 -12.10
C VAL A 286 36.65 -13.55 -13.04
N LYS A 287 37.32 -14.67 -13.32
CA LYS A 287 38.60 -14.72 -14.06
C LYS A 287 38.40 -14.90 -15.57
N GLN A 288 37.45 -15.74 -15.95
CA GLN A 288 37.28 -16.21 -17.32
C GLN A 288 35.80 -16.38 -17.68
N GLU A 289 35.58 -16.80 -18.91
CA GLU A 289 34.27 -17.16 -19.41
C GLU A 289 33.92 -18.59 -18.99
N VAL A 290 32.67 -18.80 -18.57
CA VAL A 290 32.17 -20.08 -18.06
C VAL A 290 30.86 -20.43 -18.74
N ASP A 291 30.71 -21.69 -19.15
CA ASP A 291 29.51 -22.20 -19.78
C ASP A 291 28.27 -22.13 -18.87
N LYS A 292 27.11 -21.88 -19.46
CA LYS A 292 25.84 -21.72 -18.73
C LYS A 292 25.45 -22.98 -17.95
N GLU A 293 25.75 -24.19 -18.43
CA GLU A 293 25.35 -25.45 -17.79
C GLU A 293 26.08 -25.64 -16.47
N ASN A 294 27.38 -25.30 -16.45
CA ASN A 294 28.16 -25.29 -15.22
C ASN A 294 27.59 -24.32 -14.18
N ILE A 295 27.13 -23.14 -14.61
CA ILE A 295 26.52 -22.15 -13.71
C ILE A 295 25.16 -22.65 -13.20
N ILE A 296 24.32 -23.15 -14.10
CA ILE A 296 23.00 -23.68 -13.76
C ILE A 296 23.13 -24.85 -12.77
N ASN A 297 24.09 -25.75 -12.95
CA ASN A 297 24.21 -26.96 -12.13
C ASN A 297 24.94 -26.74 -10.80
N THR A 298 25.58 -25.58 -10.58
CA THR A 298 26.31 -25.28 -9.34
C THR A 298 25.73 -24.12 -8.55
N ILE A 299 25.40 -23.01 -9.22
CA ILE A 299 24.80 -21.83 -8.59
C ILE A 299 23.29 -22.01 -8.40
N GLY A 300 22.61 -22.69 -9.32
CA GLY A 300 21.18 -22.98 -9.22
C GLY A 300 20.79 -23.72 -7.94
N PRO A 301 21.43 -24.86 -7.59
CA PRO A 301 21.13 -25.57 -6.35
C PRO A 301 21.34 -24.73 -5.09
N LEU A 302 22.41 -23.93 -5.04
CA LEU A 302 22.67 -23.00 -3.93
C LEU A 302 21.55 -21.97 -3.80
N MET A 303 21.09 -21.41 -4.92
CA MET A 303 20.00 -20.43 -4.96
C MET A 303 18.66 -21.01 -4.51
N ASP A 304 18.31 -22.21 -4.97
CA ASP A 304 17.06 -22.89 -4.61
C ASP A 304 17.08 -23.31 -3.13
N LEU A 305 18.18 -23.87 -2.65
CA LEU A 305 18.37 -24.22 -1.24
C LEU A 305 18.29 -22.98 -0.34
N ASN A 306 18.97 -21.89 -0.70
CA ASN A 306 18.90 -20.65 0.05
C ASN A 306 17.49 -20.04 0.04
N THR A 307 16.77 -20.17 -1.09
CA THR A 307 15.37 -19.71 -1.19
C THR A 307 14.47 -20.51 -0.26
N PHE A 308 14.62 -21.83 -0.20
CA PHE A 308 13.93 -22.68 0.76
C PHE A 308 14.20 -22.22 2.21
N LEU A 309 15.46 -22.04 2.59
CA LEU A 309 15.84 -21.64 3.95
C LEU A 309 15.29 -20.26 4.33
N LEU A 310 15.33 -19.29 3.41
CA LEU A 310 14.73 -17.97 3.62
C LEU A 310 13.23 -18.07 3.90
N HIS A 311 12.51 -18.83 3.08
CA HIS A 311 11.07 -19.02 3.22
C HIS A 311 10.69 -19.84 4.46
N TYR A 312 11.51 -20.83 4.83
CA TYR A 312 11.31 -21.63 6.04
C TYR A 312 11.54 -20.79 7.31
N LYS A 313 12.62 -20.00 7.35
CA LYS A 313 12.90 -19.04 8.43
C LYS A 313 11.76 -18.03 8.56
N GLU A 314 11.28 -17.47 7.45
CA GLU A 314 10.13 -16.54 7.46
C GLU A 314 8.88 -17.18 8.04
N LEU A 315 8.58 -18.44 7.71
CA LEU A 315 7.42 -19.15 8.24
C LEU A 315 7.48 -19.31 9.77
N ILE A 316 8.67 -19.58 10.32
CA ILE A 316 8.94 -19.69 11.76
C ILE A 316 8.90 -18.33 12.46
N GLU A 317 9.54 -17.30 11.87
CA GLU A 317 9.56 -15.93 12.41
C GLU A 317 8.16 -15.31 12.48
N GLU A 318 7.32 -15.59 11.48
CA GLU A 318 5.91 -15.20 11.43
C GLU A 318 4.99 -16.06 12.33
N LYS A 319 5.59 -17.02 13.06
CA LYS A 319 4.90 -17.92 14.02
C LYS A 319 3.74 -18.68 13.40
N ILE A 320 3.83 -19.03 12.11
CA ILE A 320 2.76 -19.73 11.41
C ILE A 320 2.74 -21.20 11.86
N ILE A 321 1.56 -21.71 12.19
CA ILE A 321 1.37 -23.12 12.52
C ILE A 321 1.26 -23.92 11.21
N PHE A 322 2.08 -24.97 11.10
CA PHE A 322 2.10 -25.88 9.97
C PHE A 322 2.26 -27.34 10.41
N LEU A 323 1.76 -28.27 9.60
CA LEU A 323 1.93 -29.71 9.82
C LEU A 323 3.40 -30.09 9.63
N LYS A 324 3.90 -30.89 10.56
CA LYS A 324 5.25 -31.47 10.54
C LYS A 324 5.13 -33.01 10.34
N PRO A 325 5.95 -33.65 9.49
CA PRO A 325 6.97 -33.07 8.61
C PRO A 325 6.42 -32.26 7.43
N LEU A 326 7.30 -31.48 6.78
CA LEU A 326 6.99 -30.80 5.52
C LEU A 326 6.63 -31.84 4.45
N ASP A 327 5.70 -31.48 3.56
CA ASP A 327 5.28 -32.33 2.44
C ASP A 327 6.23 -32.12 1.27
N ILE A 328 7.16 -33.05 1.06
CA ILE A 328 8.15 -33.01 -0.02
C ILE A 328 7.68 -33.94 -1.14
N LYS A 329 7.25 -33.33 -2.24
CA LYS A 329 6.73 -34.06 -3.41
C LYS A 329 7.76 -34.07 -4.51
N GLN A 330 7.99 -35.25 -5.08
CA GLN A 330 8.80 -35.42 -6.27
C GLN A 330 7.92 -35.88 -7.43
N MET A 331 7.89 -35.09 -8.51
CA MET A 331 7.22 -35.46 -9.76
C MET A 331 8.22 -35.34 -10.91
N LYS A 332 8.58 -36.48 -11.53
CA LYS A 332 9.66 -36.57 -12.52
C LYS A 332 10.96 -36.00 -11.92
N GLU A 333 11.57 -35.01 -12.59
CA GLU A 333 12.79 -34.32 -12.16
C GLU A 333 12.54 -33.12 -11.25
N LYS A 334 11.29 -32.80 -10.89
CA LYS A 334 10.97 -31.65 -10.04
C LYS A 334 10.68 -32.08 -8.61
N VAL A 335 11.25 -31.36 -7.66
CA VAL A 335 10.98 -31.46 -6.22
C VAL A 335 10.29 -30.18 -5.77
N SER A 336 9.19 -30.34 -5.02
CA SER A 336 8.45 -29.23 -4.42
C SER A 336 8.36 -29.46 -2.92
N VAL A 337 8.74 -28.45 -2.13
CA VAL A 337 8.68 -28.49 -0.67
C VAL A 337 7.51 -27.63 -0.21
N ILE A 338 6.55 -28.25 0.48
CA ILE A 338 5.26 -27.65 0.81
C ILE A 338 5.00 -27.70 2.32
N ALA A 339 4.69 -26.56 2.91
CA ALA A 339 4.15 -26.48 4.26
C ALA A 339 2.62 -26.56 4.22
N LYS A 340 2.02 -27.55 4.90
CA LYS A 340 0.57 -27.61 5.10
C LYS A 340 0.19 -26.73 6.26
N VAL A 341 -0.62 -25.70 6.02
CA VAL A 341 -0.98 -24.67 7.00
C VAL A 341 -2.49 -24.53 7.10
N LYS A 342 -2.94 -23.68 8.03
CA LYS A 342 -4.33 -23.23 8.08
C LYS A 342 -4.40 -21.75 7.77
N SER A 343 -5.38 -21.36 6.96
CA SER A 343 -5.60 -19.97 6.56
C SER A 343 -7.05 -19.54 6.78
N TYR A 344 -7.27 -18.23 6.73
CA TYR A 344 -8.61 -17.65 6.83
C TYR A 344 -8.68 -16.33 6.06
N ASN A 345 -9.83 -16.05 5.44
CA ASN A 345 -10.05 -14.85 4.64
C ASN A 345 -10.06 -13.59 5.54
N ILE A 346 -9.37 -12.53 5.10
CA ILE A 346 -9.23 -11.30 5.89
C ILE A 346 -10.59 -10.61 6.12
N VAL A 347 -11.44 -10.53 5.10
CA VAL A 347 -12.74 -9.85 5.21
C VAL A 347 -13.68 -10.61 6.13
N GLU A 348 -13.73 -11.94 6.03
CA GLU A 348 -14.55 -12.77 6.93
C GLU A 348 -14.04 -12.71 8.38
N TYR A 349 -12.72 -12.63 8.57
CA TYR A 349 -12.14 -12.36 9.89
C TYR A 349 -12.55 -11.00 10.45
N LEU A 350 -12.41 -9.91 9.68
CA LEU A 350 -12.82 -8.57 10.10
C LEU A 350 -14.30 -8.54 10.49
N LYS A 351 -15.16 -9.23 9.73
CA LYS A 351 -16.57 -9.34 10.06
C LYS A 351 -16.81 -10.04 11.39
N THR A 352 -16.14 -11.17 11.58
CA THR A 352 -16.28 -12.00 12.77
C THR A 352 -15.78 -11.26 14.01
N VAL A 353 -14.57 -10.69 13.96
CA VAL A 353 -13.94 -10.02 15.11
C VAL A 353 -14.69 -8.75 15.52
N PHE A 354 -15.13 -7.92 14.57
CA PHE A 354 -15.87 -6.70 14.92
C PHE A 354 -17.30 -7.00 15.38
N THR A 355 -17.94 -8.06 14.88
CA THR A 355 -19.23 -8.52 15.42
C THR A 355 -19.07 -9.01 16.86
N PHE A 356 -17.96 -9.69 17.16
CA PHE A 356 -17.61 -10.11 18.52
C PHE A 356 -17.37 -8.92 19.46
N TYR A 357 -16.75 -7.85 18.97
CA TYR A 357 -16.61 -6.55 19.69
C TYR A 357 -17.88 -5.70 19.70
N ASP A 358 -19.04 -6.28 19.42
CA ASP A 358 -20.35 -5.63 19.50
C ASP A 358 -20.59 -4.49 18.48
N TYR A 359 -19.95 -4.54 17.31
CA TYR A 359 -20.23 -3.63 16.20
C TYR A 359 -21.26 -4.21 15.23
N LYS A 360 -22.15 -3.35 14.71
CA LYS A 360 -22.86 -3.60 13.45
C LYS A 360 -22.00 -3.08 12.30
N ILE A 361 -21.82 -3.91 11.30
CA ILE A 361 -20.87 -3.65 10.21
C ILE A 361 -21.52 -3.75 8.84
N ASP A 362 -20.97 -3.01 7.89
CA ASP A 362 -21.22 -3.16 6.46
C ASP A 362 -19.91 -2.99 5.68
N ASP A 363 -19.74 -3.75 4.61
CA ASP A 363 -18.56 -3.70 3.76
C ASP A 363 -18.93 -3.60 2.29
N ASN A 364 -18.28 -2.69 1.56
CA ASN A 364 -18.57 -2.52 0.14
C ASN A 364 -17.38 -1.97 -0.65
N VAL A 365 -17.45 -2.09 -1.97
CA VAL A 365 -16.51 -1.43 -2.89
C VAL A 365 -17.20 -0.20 -3.44
N LEU A 366 -16.72 0.98 -3.04
CA LEU A 366 -17.26 2.27 -3.46
C LEU A 366 -16.46 2.82 -4.63
N ASP A 367 -17.13 3.41 -5.62
CA ASP A 367 -16.48 4.18 -6.69
C ASP A 367 -16.54 5.66 -6.36
N ALA A 368 -15.37 6.30 -6.23
CA ALA A 368 -15.25 7.71 -5.88
C ALA A 368 -16.03 8.64 -6.84
N SER A 369 -16.20 8.23 -8.09
CA SER A 369 -16.93 9.01 -9.10
C SER A 369 -18.41 9.26 -8.75
N PHE A 370 -19.00 8.42 -7.90
CA PHE A 370 -20.38 8.59 -7.40
C PHE A 370 -20.51 9.51 -6.18
N PHE A 371 -19.40 10.11 -5.74
CA PHE A 371 -19.33 11.02 -4.59
C PHE A 371 -18.83 12.42 -4.99
N GLY A 372 -18.87 12.76 -6.28
CA GLY A 372 -18.42 14.05 -6.79
C GLY A 372 -16.90 14.13 -7.05
N VAL A 373 -16.17 13.01 -7.00
CA VAL A 373 -14.74 12.98 -7.33
C VAL A 373 -14.58 12.82 -8.85
N PRO A 374 -13.76 13.63 -9.53
CA PRO A 374 -13.52 13.54 -10.98
C PRO A 374 -12.55 12.40 -11.36
N GLN A 375 -12.77 11.22 -10.77
CA GLN A 375 -11.88 10.05 -10.87
C GLN A 375 -12.65 8.74 -10.68
N ARG A 376 -12.40 7.76 -11.56
CA ARG A 376 -12.82 6.36 -11.39
C ARG A 376 -11.83 5.66 -10.45
N ARG A 377 -12.16 5.61 -9.17
CA ARG A 377 -11.35 4.99 -8.12
C ARG A 377 -12.21 4.12 -7.23
N LYS A 378 -12.02 2.80 -7.34
CA LYS A 378 -12.72 1.82 -6.51
C LYS A 378 -11.95 1.54 -5.23
N ARG A 379 -12.63 1.63 -4.09
CA ARG A 379 -12.08 1.35 -2.75
C ARG A 379 -12.97 0.43 -1.96
N PHE A 380 -12.35 -0.58 -1.37
CA PHE A 380 -13.01 -1.44 -0.40
C PHE A 380 -13.05 -0.70 0.93
N MET A 381 -14.21 -0.70 1.57
CA MET A 381 -14.41 -0.07 2.86
C MET A 381 -15.18 -1.00 3.78
N VAL A 382 -14.85 -0.97 5.07
CA VAL A 382 -15.59 -1.61 6.15
C VAL A 382 -15.97 -0.52 7.14
N LEU A 383 -17.27 -0.26 7.26
CA LEU A 383 -17.83 0.66 8.25
C LEU A 383 -18.40 -0.16 9.41
N GLY A 384 -17.96 0.12 10.63
CA GLY A 384 -18.54 -0.45 11.84
C GLY A 384 -19.06 0.63 12.76
N VAL A 385 -20.22 0.40 13.36
CA VAL A 385 -20.81 1.28 14.39
C VAL A 385 -21.19 0.42 15.58
N ARG A 386 -20.79 0.85 16.78
CA ARG A 386 -21.05 0.10 18.02
C ARG A 386 -22.56 -0.03 18.23
N LYS A 387 -23.05 -1.21 18.61
CA LYS A 387 -24.48 -1.55 18.57
C LYS A 387 -25.38 -0.56 19.32
N ASP A 388 -24.93 -0.07 20.48
CA ASP A 388 -25.63 0.91 21.32
C ASP A 388 -25.75 2.31 20.68
N LYS A 389 -24.87 2.63 19.73
CA LYS A 389 -24.85 3.94 19.05
C LYS A 389 -25.67 3.95 17.75
N VAL A 390 -26.10 2.81 17.23
CA VAL A 390 -26.88 2.74 15.99
C VAL A 390 -28.32 3.25 16.22
N LYS A 391 -28.73 4.26 15.44
CA LYS A 391 -30.07 4.88 15.49
C LYS A 391 -30.96 4.56 14.28
N VAL A 392 -30.47 3.73 13.37
CA VAL A 392 -31.17 3.30 12.16
C VAL A 392 -31.33 1.78 12.12
N ASN A 393 -32.24 1.29 11.27
CA ASN A 393 -32.52 -0.15 11.17
C ASN A 393 -31.30 -0.98 10.75
N LYS A 394 -30.47 -0.45 9.85
CA LYS A 394 -29.30 -1.17 9.33
C LYS A 394 -28.13 -0.21 9.07
N VAL A 395 -26.95 -0.62 9.53
CA VAL A 395 -25.68 0.00 9.12
C VAL A 395 -25.45 -0.35 7.66
N LYS A 396 -25.35 0.67 6.79
CA LYS A 396 -25.04 0.51 5.37
C LYS A 396 -24.12 1.62 4.90
N LEU A 397 -23.09 1.26 4.16
CA LEU A 397 -22.27 2.20 3.40
C LEU A 397 -23.10 2.86 2.29
N PRO A 398 -22.83 4.13 1.95
CA PRO A 398 -23.47 4.78 0.82
C PRO A 398 -22.90 4.20 -0.48
N THR A 399 -23.73 4.08 -1.53
CA THR A 399 -23.28 3.60 -2.84
C THR A 399 -23.11 4.73 -3.86
N GLN A 400 -23.98 5.73 -3.80
CA GLN A 400 -23.98 6.92 -4.66
C GLN A 400 -24.73 8.05 -3.95
N LEU A 401 -24.30 9.28 -4.19
CA LEU A 401 -25.03 10.47 -3.75
C LEU A 401 -26.09 10.85 -4.78
N ASN A 402 -27.32 11.10 -4.33
CA ASN A 402 -28.45 11.44 -5.22
C ASN A 402 -28.18 12.70 -6.06
N CYS A 403 -27.47 13.68 -5.50
CA CYS A 403 -27.09 14.92 -6.17
C CYS A 403 -26.03 14.73 -7.28
N ILE A 404 -25.41 13.54 -7.37
CA ILE A 404 -24.41 13.20 -8.40
C ILE A 404 -25.04 12.20 -9.38
N MET A 405 -25.80 12.71 -10.35
CA MET A 405 -26.38 11.89 -11.42
C MET A 405 -25.34 11.51 -12.47
N THR A 406 -24.43 12.43 -12.79
CA THR A 406 -23.33 12.23 -13.73
C THR A 406 -21.99 12.55 -13.08
N PRO A 407 -20.98 11.68 -13.19
CA PRO A 407 -19.65 11.95 -12.65
C PRO A 407 -19.02 13.24 -13.19
N TYR A 408 -18.37 14.01 -12.31
CA TYR A 408 -17.52 15.11 -12.75
C TYR A 408 -16.33 14.61 -13.58
N THR A 409 -15.88 15.47 -14.49
CA THR A 409 -14.85 15.15 -15.47
C THR A 409 -13.50 15.80 -15.13
N VAL A 410 -12.44 15.43 -15.85
CA VAL A 410 -11.16 16.15 -15.76
C VAL A 410 -11.33 17.63 -16.12
N PHE A 411 -12.22 17.98 -17.05
CA PHE A 411 -12.49 19.38 -17.38
C PHE A 411 -13.05 20.17 -16.19
N ASP A 412 -14.03 19.59 -15.49
CA ASP A 412 -14.59 20.19 -14.27
C ASP A 412 -13.53 20.35 -13.19
N ALA A 413 -12.46 19.55 -13.23
CA ALA A 413 -11.44 19.56 -12.21
C ALA A 413 -10.34 20.60 -12.44
N ILE A 414 -9.80 20.70 -13.67
CA ILE A 414 -8.53 21.42 -13.92
C ILE A 414 -8.59 22.47 -15.04
N SER A 415 -9.70 22.61 -15.77
CA SER A 415 -9.74 23.50 -16.95
C SER A 415 -9.54 24.99 -16.62
N ASP A 416 -9.76 25.40 -15.39
CA ASP A 416 -9.49 26.74 -14.87
C ASP A 416 -8.00 26.99 -14.54
N LEU A 417 -7.19 25.93 -14.46
CA LEU A 417 -5.73 25.99 -14.29
C LEU A 417 -4.98 25.94 -15.63
N GLU A 418 -5.63 25.56 -16.74
CA GLU A 418 -5.00 25.31 -18.04
C GLU A 418 -4.06 26.44 -18.53
N LYS A 419 -4.41 27.70 -18.24
CA LYS A 419 -3.65 28.89 -18.65
C LYS A 419 -2.64 29.38 -17.61
N ILE A 420 -2.52 28.67 -16.49
CA ILE A 420 -1.59 28.98 -15.41
C ILE A 420 -0.46 27.96 -15.51
N SER A 421 0.74 28.40 -15.87
CA SER A 421 1.86 27.48 -16.02
C SER A 421 2.33 26.96 -14.65
N PRO A 422 2.46 25.64 -14.45
CA PRO A 422 2.98 25.09 -13.21
C PRO A 422 4.46 25.40 -13.06
N GLN A 423 4.88 25.78 -11.86
CA GLN A 423 6.28 25.97 -11.52
C GLN A 423 7.05 24.64 -11.61
N LYS A 424 8.38 24.72 -11.75
CA LYS A 424 9.25 23.54 -11.88
C LYS A 424 10.08 23.26 -10.64
N GLU A 425 10.43 24.32 -9.90
CA GLU A 425 11.27 24.25 -8.70
C GLU A 425 10.45 24.35 -7.42
N LEU A 426 10.93 23.66 -6.37
CA LEU A 426 10.36 23.76 -5.02
C LEU A 426 11.02 24.87 -4.20
N LYS A 427 12.29 25.20 -4.50
CA LYS A 427 13.03 26.25 -3.82
C LYS A 427 12.40 27.60 -4.17
N ASN A 428 12.14 28.43 -3.16
CA ASN A 428 11.48 29.73 -3.29
C ASN A 428 10.09 29.66 -3.97
N TYR A 429 9.36 28.55 -3.75
CA TYR A 429 8.01 28.40 -4.30
C TYR A 429 7.07 29.49 -3.79
N ILE A 430 6.39 30.16 -4.72
CA ILE A 430 5.36 31.17 -4.43
C ILE A 430 4.01 30.64 -4.94
N PRO A 431 2.96 30.56 -4.12
CA PRO A 431 1.64 30.14 -4.59
C PRO A 431 1.11 31.02 -5.72
N SER A 432 0.54 30.42 -6.76
CA SER A 432 0.03 31.13 -7.94
C SER A 432 -1.32 31.79 -7.66
N SER A 433 -1.64 32.87 -8.36
CA SER A 433 -2.96 33.51 -8.31
C SER A 433 -3.89 32.94 -9.38
N TYR A 434 -5.20 32.91 -9.09
CA TYR A 434 -6.20 32.56 -10.10
C TYR A 434 -6.35 33.66 -11.15
N ILE A 435 -6.74 33.24 -12.36
CA ILE A 435 -7.23 34.16 -13.40
C ILE A 435 -8.65 34.61 -13.02
N LYS A 436 -8.89 35.92 -12.96
CA LYS A 436 -10.19 36.54 -12.65
C LYS A 436 -11.16 36.42 -13.85
N GLY A 437 -12.47 36.50 -13.58
CA GLY A 437 -13.50 36.65 -14.61
C GLY A 437 -13.97 35.37 -15.30
N LYS A 438 -13.53 34.19 -14.87
CA LYS A 438 -14.00 32.90 -15.42
C LYS A 438 -15.17 32.38 -14.59
N LYS A 439 -16.29 32.02 -15.25
CA LYS A 439 -17.37 31.25 -14.63
C LYS A 439 -16.84 29.87 -14.23
N LEU A 440 -16.97 29.53 -12.96
CA LEU A 440 -16.47 28.28 -12.40
C LEU A 440 -17.53 27.18 -12.50
N SER A 441 -17.08 25.94 -12.69
CA SER A 441 -17.93 24.78 -12.44
C SER A 441 -18.18 24.63 -10.94
N PRO A 442 -19.27 23.96 -10.50
CA PRO A 442 -19.50 23.67 -9.08
C PRO A 442 -18.30 22.98 -8.38
N LEU A 443 -17.56 22.14 -9.12
CA LEU A 443 -16.37 21.49 -8.58
C LEU A 443 -15.16 22.44 -8.43
N GLN A 444 -14.94 23.35 -9.38
CA GLN A 444 -13.90 24.39 -9.26
C GLN A 444 -14.20 25.34 -8.12
N SER A 445 -15.46 25.72 -8.00
CA SER A 445 -16.04 26.47 -6.90
C SER A 445 -15.76 25.81 -5.55
N TYR A 446 -15.99 24.50 -5.43
CA TYR A 446 -15.62 23.72 -4.25
C TYR A 446 -14.11 23.74 -3.97
N PHE A 447 -13.25 23.59 -4.98
CA PHE A 447 -11.79 23.58 -4.77
C PHE A 447 -11.25 24.91 -4.28
N ARG A 448 -11.79 26.01 -4.80
CA ARG A 448 -11.37 27.37 -4.46
C ARG A 448 -12.04 27.90 -3.18
N LYS A 449 -13.02 27.17 -2.62
CA LYS A 449 -13.74 27.60 -1.41
C LYS A 449 -12.74 27.85 -0.28
N TYR A 450 -12.76 29.07 0.27
CA TYR A 450 -11.89 29.57 1.33
C TYR A 450 -10.42 29.83 0.98
N ASN A 451 -10.03 29.82 -0.30
CA ASN A 451 -8.66 30.11 -0.69
C ASN A 451 -8.58 30.89 -2.02
N ASN A 452 -7.75 31.93 -2.05
CA ASN A 452 -7.56 32.79 -3.22
C ASN A 452 -6.25 32.51 -3.99
N ARG A 453 -5.46 31.53 -3.54
CA ARG A 453 -4.19 31.13 -4.14
C ARG A 453 -4.18 29.66 -4.53
N ILE A 454 -3.24 29.28 -5.36
CA ILE A 454 -3.04 27.91 -5.83
C ILE A 454 -1.73 27.39 -5.24
N TYR A 455 -1.83 26.48 -4.28
CA TYR A 455 -0.68 25.83 -3.66
C TYR A 455 -0.29 24.55 -4.41
N ASN A 456 1.00 24.19 -4.36
CA ASN A 456 1.59 23.00 -4.99
C ASN A 456 1.28 22.87 -6.49
N HIS A 457 1.04 23.96 -7.23
CA HIS A 457 0.94 23.91 -8.69
C HIS A 457 2.34 23.84 -9.32
N ILE A 458 2.96 22.68 -9.12
CA ILE A 458 4.34 22.37 -9.47
C ILE A 458 4.34 21.08 -10.27
N SER A 459 5.10 21.04 -11.38
CA SER A 459 5.21 19.88 -12.25
C SER A 459 6.67 19.45 -12.40
N THR A 460 6.87 18.23 -12.92
CA THR A 460 8.22 17.74 -13.21
C THR A 460 8.86 18.58 -14.33
N ASN A 461 10.12 18.98 -14.13
CA ASN A 461 10.93 19.52 -15.21
C ASN A 461 11.30 18.35 -16.14
N SER A 462 10.58 18.26 -17.26
CA SER A 462 10.61 17.09 -18.14
C SER A 462 11.77 17.22 -19.12
N ARG A 463 12.50 16.12 -19.35
CA ARG A 463 13.59 16.08 -20.33
C ARG A 463 13.04 16.22 -21.75
N ASP A 464 13.88 16.64 -22.69
CA ASP A 464 13.51 16.88 -24.09
C ASP A 464 12.79 15.70 -24.74
N LEU A 465 13.28 14.48 -24.54
CA LEU A 465 12.63 13.28 -25.07
C LEU A 465 11.20 13.11 -24.53
N SER A 466 10.97 13.44 -23.25
CA SER A 466 9.62 13.35 -22.67
C SER A 466 8.70 14.43 -23.21
N LEU A 467 9.21 15.65 -23.42
CA LEU A 467 8.45 16.73 -24.06
C LEU A 467 8.10 16.37 -25.51
N LYS A 468 9.04 15.84 -26.29
CA LYS A 468 8.80 15.33 -27.65
C LYS A 468 7.70 14.27 -27.66
N ARG A 469 7.72 13.34 -26.70
CA ARG A 469 6.66 12.33 -26.55
C ARG A 469 5.30 12.94 -26.20
N PHE A 470 5.25 13.91 -25.29
CA PHE A 470 4.00 14.59 -24.96
C PHE A 470 3.41 15.31 -26.18
N GLU A 471 4.26 15.98 -26.96
CA GLU A 471 3.82 16.68 -28.18
C GLU A 471 3.35 15.70 -29.26
N ALA A 472 4.07 14.59 -29.49
CA ALA A 472 3.67 13.56 -30.45
C ALA A 472 2.30 12.95 -30.07
N ILE A 473 2.15 12.51 -28.82
CA ILE A 473 0.85 11.99 -28.31
C ILE A 473 -0.25 13.02 -28.49
N LYS A 474 0.05 14.31 -28.27
CA LYS A 474 -0.93 15.37 -28.44
C LYS A 474 -1.35 15.54 -29.90
N LYS A 475 -0.36 15.71 -30.79
CA LYS A 475 -0.52 15.98 -32.23
C LYS A 475 -1.31 14.87 -32.92
N ASP A 476 -1.00 13.62 -32.60
CA ASP A 476 -1.55 12.46 -33.30
C ASP A 476 -2.87 11.97 -32.72
N GLY A 477 -3.45 12.71 -31.75
CA GLY A 477 -4.65 12.24 -31.06
C GLY A 477 -4.42 11.02 -30.16
N GLY A 478 -3.15 10.65 -29.90
CA GLY A 478 -2.76 9.48 -29.12
C GLY A 478 -3.23 9.51 -27.65
N LYS A 479 -3.27 8.33 -27.04
CA LYS A 479 -3.71 8.16 -25.64
C LYS A 479 -2.54 8.05 -24.67
N ASN A 480 -1.49 7.32 -25.02
CA ASN A 480 -0.40 6.98 -24.11
C ASN A 480 0.89 6.61 -24.85
N PHE A 481 1.87 6.05 -24.13
CA PHE A 481 3.16 5.62 -24.68
C PHE A 481 3.05 4.66 -25.88
N HIS A 482 2.02 3.81 -25.93
CA HIS A 482 1.83 2.86 -27.03
C HIS A 482 1.41 3.53 -28.33
N SER A 483 0.84 4.74 -28.26
CA SER A 483 0.48 5.56 -29.41
C SER A 483 1.67 6.24 -30.09
N LEU A 484 2.87 6.17 -29.49
CA LEU A 484 4.08 6.76 -30.07
C LEU A 484 4.63 5.90 -31.22
N SER A 485 5.36 6.54 -32.12
CA SER A 485 6.20 5.87 -33.12
C SER A 485 7.39 5.13 -32.45
N ASP A 486 7.95 4.14 -33.14
CA ASP A 486 8.97 3.25 -32.57
C ASP A 486 10.30 3.96 -32.23
N ASP A 487 10.67 4.98 -33.00
CA ASP A 487 11.80 5.87 -32.75
C ASP A 487 11.66 6.63 -31.41
N LEU A 488 10.42 6.87 -30.96
CA LEU A 488 10.13 7.48 -29.67
C LEU A 488 9.97 6.44 -28.54
N LYS A 489 10.03 5.14 -28.81
CA LYS A 489 9.85 4.06 -27.81
C LYS A 489 11.16 3.48 -27.23
N THR A 490 12.28 4.15 -27.44
CA THR A 490 13.65 3.69 -27.13
C THR A 490 14.01 3.52 -25.65
N THR A 491 13.18 3.96 -24.70
CA THR A 491 13.54 3.96 -23.26
C THR A 491 13.25 2.64 -22.54
N TYR A 492 12.42 1.76 -23.10
CA TYR A 492 12.06 0.50 -22.45
C TYR A 492 12.59 -0.69 -23.25
N THR A 493 13.18 -1.66 -22.55
CA THR A 493 13.74 -2.88 -23.17
C THR A 493 12.71 -3.69 -23.94
N ASN A 494 11.43 -3.60 -23.55
CA ASN A 494 10.30 -4.10 -24.33
C ASN A 494 9.13 -3.13 -24.14
N SER A 495 8.83 -2.37 -25.19
CA SER A 495 7.79 -1.33 -25.22
C SER A 495 6.38 -1.91 -25.08
N GLU A 496 6.10 -3.08 -25.64
CA GLU A 496 4.79 -3.75 -25.60
C GLU A 496 4.40 -4.17 -24.17
N ARG A 497 5.38 -4.44 -23.30
CA ARG A 497 5.15 -4.82 -21.90
C ARG A 497 4.94 -3.63 -20.97
N THR A 498 4.95 -2.39 -21.49
CA THR A 498 4.69 -1.19 -20.67
C THR A 498 3.20 -1.06 -20.34
N GLN A 499 2.90 -0.54 -19.15
CA GLN A 499 1.51 -0.35 -18.72
C GLN A 499 0.85 0.77 -19.55
N ASN A 500 -0.45 0.62 -19.84
CA ASN A 500 -1.25 1.63 -20.57
C ASN A 500 -1.34 3.00 -19.88
N THR A 501 -0.89 3.10 -18.63
CA THR A 501 -0.85 4.33 -17.83
C THR A 501 0.42 5.15 -18.06
N ILE A 502 1.43 4.61 -18.72
CA ILE A 502 2.70 5.29 -19.00
C ILE A 502 2.48 6.34 -20.11
N TYR A 503 2.88 7.58 -19.87
CA TYR A 503 2.60 8.75 -20.74
C TYR A 503 1.12 8.96 -21.06
N LEU A 504 0.22 8.58 -20.14
CA LEU A 504 -1.21 8.74 -20.35
C LEU A 504 -1.61 10.22 -20.45
N ARG A 505 -2.15 10.62 -21.61
CA ARG A 505 -2.83 11.91 -21.79
C ARG A 505 -4.25 11.79 -21.26
N LEU A 506 -4.59 12.63 -20.29
CA LEU A 506 -5.96 12.66 -19.74
C LEU A 506 -6.96 13.19 -20.77
N ASN A 507 -8.22 12.78 -20.61
CA ASN A 507 -9.34 13.21 -21.45
C ASN A 507 -10.27 14.12 -20.63
N TYR A 508 -10.59 15.30 -21.18
CA TYR A 508 -11.43 16.28 -20.51
C TYR A 508 -12.88 15.86 -20.31
N HIS A 509 -13.41 14.99 -21.17
CA HIS A 509 -14.84 14.66 -21.18
C HIS A 509 -15.19 13.43 -20.33
N GLU A 510 -14.23 12.88 -19.59
CA GLU A 510 -14.47 11.76 -18.69
C GLU A 510 -13.75 11.98 -17.35
N PRO A 511 -14.12 11.24 -16.30
CA PRO A 511 -13.35 11.21 -15.06
C PRO A 511 -11.97 10.59 -15.33
N SER A 512 -10.95 11.04 -14.59
CA SER A 512 -9.61 10.45 -14.67
C SER A 512 -9.61 8.97 -14.25
N PRO A 513 -8.66 8.14 -14.74
CA PRO A 513 -8.40 6.85 -14.13
C PRO A 513 -7.82 7.03 -12.72
N THR A 514 -7.67 5.92 -11.99
CA THR A 514 -7.15 5.93 -10.62
C THR A 514 -5.81 6.67 -10.53
N VAL A 515 -5.80 7.79 -9.80
CA VAL A 515 -4.60 8.60 -9.53
C VAL A 515 -3.69 7.79 -8.62
N VAL A 516 -2.52 7.47 -9.16
CA VAL A 516 -1.39 6.86 -8.45
C VAL A 516 -0.28 7.91 -8.30
N ASN A 517 0.99 7.51 -8.17
CA ASN A 517 2.09 8.43 -8.36
C ASN A 517 2.23 8.79 -9.86
N VAL A 518 1.44 9.78 -10.29
CA VAL A 518 1.32 10.19 -11.71
C VAL A 518 2.62 10.70 -12.31
N ARG A 519 3.59 11.09 -11.47
CA ARG A 519 4.93 11.46 -11.92
C ARG A 519 5.72 10.25 -12.42
N LYS A 520 5.61 9.09 -11.77
CA LYS A 520 6.30 7.85 -12.19
C LYS A 520 5.74 7.28 -13.49
N SER A 521 4.45 7.48 -13.73
CA SER A 521 3.79 7.11 -15.00
C SER A 521 3.73 8.25 -16.01
N MET A 522 4.28 9.42 -15.69
CA MET A 522 4.47 10.55 -16.60
C MET A 522 3.17 11.05 -17.25
N TRP A 523 2.08 11.15 -16.48
CA TRP A 523 0.79 11.58 -17.03
C TRP A 523 0.82 13.02 -17.56
N ASN A 524 0.02 13.24 -18.61
CA ASN A 524 0.05 14.41 -19.46
C ASN A 524 -1.24 15.20 -19.27
N HIS A 525 -1.12 16.53 -19.28
CA HIS A 525 -2.27 17.42 -19.31
C HIS A 525 -3.11 17.19 -20.59
N PRO A 526 -4.45 17.29 -20.55
CA PRO A 526 -5.31 17.02 -21.71
C PRO A 526 -5.00 17.88 -22.95
N LYS A 527 -4.73 19.17 -22.75
CA LYS A 527 -4.50 20.13 -23.85
C LYS A 527 -3.06 20.59 -24.03
N ASN A 528 -2.27 20.56 -22.97
CA ASN A 528 -0.92 21.11 -22.95
C ASN A 528 0.04 19.92 -22.96
N ALA A 529 1.06 19.93 -23.79
CA ALA A 529 2.02 18.83 -23.88
C ALA A 529 3.03 18.89 -22.72
N VAL A 530 2.51 18.88 -21.50
CA VAL A 530 3.26 19.01 -20.25
C VAL A 530 2.80 17.94 -19.27
N ALA A 531 3.69 17.58 -18.35
CA ALA A 531 3.33 16.71 -17.24
C ALA A 531 2.30 17.39 -16.32
N LEU A 532 1.34 16.62 -15.81
CA LEU A 532 0.41 17.08 -14.77
C LEU A 532 1.17 17.58 -13.54
N SER A 533 0.72 18.68 -12.96
CA SER A 533 1.19 19.21 -11.69
C SER A 533 0.66 18.43 -10.49
N ILE A 534 1.28 18.64 -9.33
CA ILE A 534 0.85 18.08 -8.04
C ILE A 534 -0.57 18.56 -7.71
N ARG A 535 -0.85 19.86 -7.89
CA ARG A 535 -2.20 20.44 -7.69
C ARG A 535 -3.25 19.83 -8.60
N GLU A 536 -2.98 19.66 -9.89
CA GLU A 536 -3.96 19.04 -10.80
C GLU A 536 -4.25 17.60 -10.37
N ALA A 537 -3.22 16.82 -10.01
CA ALA A 537 -3.41 15.49 -9.45
C ALA A 537 -4.21 15.51 -8.14
N ALA A 538 -3.97 16.49 -7.27
CA ALA A 538 -4.68 16.66 -6.00
C ALA A 538 -6.17 16.99 -6.22
N ARG A 539 -6.49 17.83 -7.20
CA ARG A 539 -7.89 18.11 -7.60
C ARG A 539 -8.58 16.89 -8.19
N LEU A 540 -7.87 16.05 -8.95
CA LEU A 540 -8.40 14.76 -9.39
C LEU A 540 -8.72 13.81 -8.22
N GLN A 541 -8.04 13.98 -7.09
CA GLN A 541 -8.34 13.32 -5.83
C GLN A 541 -9.31 14.12 -4.94
N SER A 542 -9.92 15.21 -5.42
CA SER A 542 -10.86 16.08 -4.70
C SER A 542 -10.31 16.89 -3.50
N PHE A 543 -8.99 17.07 -3.40
CA PHE A 543 -8.41 18.01 -2.43
C PHE A 543 -8.70 19.46 -2.82
N ARG A 544 -9.13 20.27 -1.86
CA ARG A 544 -9.27 21.73 -2.02
C ARG A 544 -7.90 22.40 -2.23
N ASP A 545 -7.89 23.57 -2.84
CA ASP A 545 -6.68 24.26 -3.26
C ASP A 545 -5.85 24.83 -2.11
N GLY A 546 -6.48 25.01 -0.95
CA GLY A 546 -5.81 25.36 0.31
C GLY A 546 -5.06 24.20 0.97
N TYR A 547 -5.23 22.96 0.51
CA TYR A 547 -4.56 21.80 1.10
C TYR A 547 -3.10 21.72 0.63
N ILE A 548 -2.12 21.84 1.53
CA ILE A 548 -0.69 21.99 1.20
C ILE A 548 0.06 20.68 1.38
N PHE A 549 0.88 20.29 0.40
CA PHE A 549 1.71 19.07 0.46
C PHE A 549 3.19 19.39 0.67
N TYR A 550 3.88 18.60 1.50
CA TYR A 550 5.31 18.73 1.83
C TYR A 550 6.15 17.55 1.36
N GLY A 551 7.47 17.78 1.30
CA GLY A 551 8.49 16.83 0.86
C GLY A 551 8.96 17.10 -0.57
N THR A 552 9.76 16.19 -1.11
CA THR A 552 10.18 16.24 -2.52
C THR A 552 8.99 16.11 -3.46
N LYS A 553 9.16 16.51 -4.73
CA LYS A 553 8.12 16.34 -5.77
C LYS A 553 7.59 14.90 -5.79
N ASP A 554 8.47 13.90 -5.77
CA ASP A 554 8.04 12.48 -5.78
C ASP A 554 7.20 12.11 -4.55
N GLN A 555 7.62 12.55 -3.36
CA GLN A 555 6.88 12.31 -2.13
C GLN A 555 5.50 12.98 -2.14
N GLN A 556 5.38 14.19 -2.69
CA GLN A 556 4.10 14.88 -2.80
C GLN A 556 3.14 14.18 -3.78
N TYR A 557 3.62 13.76 -4.97
CA TYR A 557 2.80 12.93 -5.88
C TYR A 557 2.42 11.58 -5.26
N GLN A 558 3.33 10.96 -4.50
CA GLN A 558 3.04 9.71 -3.82
C GLN A 558 1.95 9.87 -2.75
N GLN A 559 2.01 10.97 -1.97
CA GLN A 559 0.99 11.33 -1.00
C GLN A 559 -0.40 11.49 -1.64
N VAL A 560 -0.49 12.24 -2.74
CA VAL A 560 -1.73 12.41 -3.51
C VAL A 560 -2.24 11.05 -4.03
N GLY A 561 -1.37 10.22 -4.59
CA GLY A 561 -1.75 8.91 -5.13
C GLY A 561 -2.22 7.90 -4.08
N ASN A 562 -1.63 7.95 -2.88
CA ASN A 562 -1.97 7.06 -1.77
C ASN A 562 -3.27 7.46 -1.06
N ALA A 563 -3.60 8.76 -1.05
CA ALA A 563 -4.75 9.27 -0.32
C ALA A 563 -6.10 8.67 -0.79
N VAL A 564 -7.05 8.64 0.14
CA VAL A 564 -8.48 8.52 -0.14
C VAL A 564 -8.99 9.90 -0.56
N PRO A 565 -9.81 10.01 -1.63
CA PRO A 565 -10.39 11.29 -2.01
C PRO A 565 -11.23 11.91 -0.87
N PRO A 566 -11.04 13.19 -0.50
CA PRO A 566 -11.81 13.82 0.56
C PRO A 566 -13.33 13.80 0.34
N LEU A 567 -13.83 13.98 -0.89
CA LEU A 567 -15.28 13.92 -1.14
C LEU A 567 -15.87 12.51 -0.94
N LEU A 568 -15.12 11.45 -1.30
CA LEU A 568 -15.53 10.07 -0.99
C LEU A 568 -15.58 9.84 0.52
N ALA A 569 -14.54 10.26 1.24
CA ALA A 569 -14.49 10.16 2.69
C ALA A 569 -15.62 10.95 3.37
N ARG A 570 -15.95 12.13 2.83
CA ARG A 570 -17.08 12.96 3.30
C ARG A 570 -18.43 12.29 3.06
N GLY A 571 -18.66 11.68 1.90
CA GLY A 571 -19.92 10.96 1.65
C GLY A 571 -20.13 9.80 2.63
N VAL A 572 -19.06 9.09 2.97
CA VAL A 572 -19.10 8.02 4.00
C VAL A 572 -19.32 8.59 5.39
N SER A 573 -18.69 9.72 5.74
CA SER A 573 -18.87 10.34 7.06
C SER A 573 -20.27 10.94 7.26
N GLU A 574 -20.88 11.52 6.22
CA GLU A 574 -22.29 11.98 6.25
C GLU A 574 -23.25 10.80 6.49
N GLN A 575 -23.00 9.65 5.84
CA GLN A 575 -23.77 8.44 6.09
C GLN A 575 -23.54 7.88 7.50
N LEU A 576 -22.32 7.92 8.02
CA LEU A 576 -22.04 7.56 9.41
C LEU A 576 -22.81 8.44 10.39
N LEU A 577 -22.80 9.76 10.20
CA LEU A 577 -23.57 10.70 11.03
C LEU A 577 -25.06 10.32 11.04
N ASN A 578 -25.66 10.05 9.88
CA ASN A 578 -27.04 9.60 9.79
C ASN A 578 -27.29 8.30 10.58
N ILE A 579 -26.40 7.31 10.48
CA ILE A 579 -26.51 6.03 11.19
C ILE A 579 -26.53 6.22 12.71
N ILE A 580 -25.80 7.19 13.24
CA ILE A 580 -25.73 7.51 14.68
C ILE A 580 -26.72 8.61 15.11
N GLY A 581 -27.64 9.02 14.23
CA GLY A 581 -28.70 9.99 14.54
C GLY A 581 -28.26 11.45 14.51
N GLU A 582 -27.22 11.77 13.75
CA GLU A 582 -26.67 13.11 13.56
C GLU A 582 -26.76 13.55 12.08
N LYS A 583 -26.56 14.84 11.82
CA LYS A 583 -26.48 15.40 10.47
C LYS A 583 -25.23 16.29 10.36
N ALA A 584 -24.58 16.29 9.19
CA ALA A 584 -23.53 17.27 8.90
C ALA A 584 -24.05 18.71 9.01
N LEU A 585 -23.16 19.66 9.30
CA LEU A 585 -23.53 21.09 9.33
C LEU A 585 -23.88 21.59 7.93
N ILE A 586 -23.12 21.14 6.93
CA ILE A 586 -23.37 21.36 5.51
C ILE A 586 -23.12 20.02 4.82
N THR A 587 -24.12 19.52 4.10
CA THR A 587 -24.04 18.28 3.31
C THR A 587 -23.31 18.50 1.99
N ILE A 588 -22.86 17.42 1.34
CA ILE A 588 -22.28 17.52 -0.03
C ILE A 588 -23.33 18.10 -1.01
N GLU A 589 -24.60 17.74 -0.84
CA GLU A 589 -25.69 18.25 -1.68
C GLU A 589 -25.88 19.76 -1.50
N GLU A 590 -25.92 20.26 -0.26
CA GLU A 590 -25.96 21.70 0.01
C GLU A 590 -24.72 22.40 -0.56
N GLU A 591 -23.52 21.83 -0.40
CA GLU A 591 -22.26 22.38 -0.91
C GLU A 591 -22.22 22.57 -2.44
N PHE A 592 -22.85 21.68 -3.21
CA PHE A 592 -22.91 21.77 -4.67
C PHE A 592 -24.18 22.46 -5.21
N SER A 593 -25.22 22.60 -4.37
CA SER A 593 -26.49 23.26 -4.74
C SER A 593 -26.52 24.76 -4.44
N GLU A 594 -25.65 25.26 -3.56
CA GLU A 594 -25.44 26.70 -3.36
C GLU A 594 -25.18 27.36 -4.73
N LYS A 595 -26.20 28.05 -5.24
CA LYS A 595 -26.08 28.95 -6.40
C LYS A 595 -24.99 29.95 -6.08
N GLN A 596 -23.81 29.78 -6.71
CA GLN A 596 -22.75 30.78 -6.70
C GLN A 596 -23.06 31.96 -7.60
#